data_AF-A0A1B6BZ43-F1
#
_entry.id   AF-A0A1B6BZ43-F1
#
_cell.length_a   1.000
_cell.length_b   1.000
_cell.length_c   1.000
_cell.angle_alpha   90.00
_cell.angle_beta   90.00
_cell.angle_gamma   90.00
#
_symmetry.space_group_name_H-M   'P 1'
#
loop_
_entity.id
_entity.type
_entity.pdbx_description
1 polymer ?
#
loop_
_entity_poly.entity_id
_entity_poly.type
_entity_poly.pdbx_seq_one_letter_code
_entity_poly.pdbx_strand_id
1 'polypeptide(L)'
;ESLNSNEFYPNGISNSLPLEIQIKILRTLKGLENVNITRPGYSIEYKYLIGNHLKYSLESKIISNLFFAGQINGTTGYEEAAAQGLIAGINASLKSKNKKK
;
A
#
# COMPACT_ATOMS: atom_id res chain seq x y z
N GLU A 1 6.01 6.65 -13.77
CA GLU A 1 6.98 7.27 -14.69
C GLU A 1 7.70 8.40 -13.97
N SER A 2 8.93 8.71 -14.36
CA SER A 2 9.71 9.82 -13.80
C SER A 2 10.39 10.57 -14.93
N LEU A 3 10.51 11.90 -14.80
CA LEU A 3 11.19 12.73 -15.79
C LEU A 3 12.69 12.39 -15.94
N ASN A 4 13.25 11.71 -14.94
CA ASN A 4 14.69 11.40 -14.86
C ASN A 4 14.98 9.89 -15.00
N SER A 5 14.00 9.08 -15.40
CA SER A 5 14.17 7.64 -15.51
C SER A 5 13.55 7.10 -16.80
N ASN A 6 14.22 6.13 -17.40
CA ASN A 6 13.70 5.37 -18.54
C ASN A 6 12.83 4.18 -18.09
N GLU A 7 12.55 4.04 -16.78
CA GLU A 7 11.65 3.02 -16.27
C GLU A 7 10.18 3.39 -16.49
N PHE A 8 9.42 2.46 -17.07
CA PHE A 8 7.99 2.59 -17.30
C PHE A 8 7.23 1.60 -16.40
N TYR A 9 6.09 2.02 -15.84
CA TYR A 9 5.21 1.15 -15.06
C TYR A 9 4.03 0.70 -15.92
N PRO A 10 4.01 -0.55 -16.40
CA PRO A 10 2.92 -1.05 -17.22
C PRO A 10 1.71 -1.36 -16.34
N ASN A 11 0.86 -0.36 -16.13
CA ASN A 11 -0.33 -0.49 -15.28
C ASN A 11 -1.28 -1.57 -15.83
N GLY A 12 -1.79 -2.45 -14.95
CA GLY A 12 -2.78 -3.46 -15.29
C GLY A 12 -2.25 -4.87 -15.60
N ILE A 13 -0.94 -5.12 -15.52
CA ILE A 13 -0.34 -6.45 -15.79
C ILE A 13 0.46 -7.03 -14.62
N SER A 14 0.16 -6.59 -13.40
CA SER A 14 0.79 -7.09 -12.17
C SER A 14 0.61 -8.60 -12.02
N ASN A 15 1.70 -9.34 -11.82
CA ASN A 15 1.70 -10.79 -11.66
C ASN A 15 2.94 -11.29 -10.91
N SER A 16 2.92 -12.55 -10.47
CA SER A 16 4.04 -13.25 -9.82
C SER A 16 4.51 -14.46 -10.61
N LEU A 17 4.38 -14.43 -11.95
CA LEU A 17 4.80 -15.52 -12.82
C LEU A 17 6.33 -15.54 -12.95
N PRO A 18 6.93 -16.66 -13.39
CA PRO A 18 8.35 -16.70 -13.74
C PRO A 18 8.75 -15.63 -14.76
N LEU A 19 9.97 -15.12 -14.66
CA LEU A 19 10.47 -14.02 -15.49
C LEU A 19 10.32 -14.28 -16.99
N GLU A 20 10.57 -15.52 -17.45
CA GLU A 20 10.42 -15.86 -18.87
C GLU A 20 8.98 -15.71 -19.37
N ILE A 21 7.99 -15.94 -18.49
CA ILE A 21 6.57 -15.77 -18.82
C ILE A 21 6.21 -14.29 -18.83
N GLN A 22 6.74 -13.50 -17.89
CA GLN A 22 6.53 -12.04 -17.85
C GLN A 22 7.03 -11.38 -19.15
N ILE A 23 8.23 -11.76 -19.63
CA ILE A 23 8.78 -11.26 -20.89
C ILE A 23 7.88 -11.64 -22.07
N LYS A 24 7.41 -12.89 -22.11
CA LYS A 24 6.49 -13.35 -23.16
C LYS A 24 5.20 -12.54 -23.18
N ILE A 25 4.57 -12.31 -22.04
CA ILE A 25 3.34 -11.51 -21.92
C ILE A 25 3.59 -10.10 -22.45
N LEU A 26 4.62 -9.43 -21.95
CA LEU A 26 4.96 -8.06 -22.35
C LEU A 26 5.18 -7.92 -23.86
N ARG A 27 5.91 -8.86 -24.47
CA ARG A 27 6.21 -8.83 -25.91
C ARG A 27 5.02 -9.13 -26.82
N THR A 28 3.87 -9.53 -26.28
CA THR A 28 2.62 -9.61 -27.04
C THR A 28 1.92 -8.25 -27.19
N LEU A 29 2.30 -7.25 -26.37
CA LEU A 29 1.71 -5.93 -26.40
C LEU A 29 2.35 -5.07 -27.49
N LYS A 30 1.52 -4.39 -28.28
CA LYS A 30 1.96 -3.49 -29.36
C LYS A 30 2.91 -2.41 -28.81
N GLY A 31 4.09 -2.29 -29.41
CA GLY A 31 5.13 -1.34 -29.01
C GLY A 31 6.11 -1.87 -27.95
N LEU A 32 5.87 -3.07 -27.41
CA LEU A 32 6.73 -3.73 -26.42
C LEU A 32 7.38 -5.01 -26.96
N GLU A 33 7.37 -5.24 -28.26
CA GLU A 33 7.85 -6.48 -28.91
C GLU A 33 9.32 -6.79 -28.57
N ASN A 34 10.13 -5.75 -28.34
CA ASN A 34 11.54 -5.83 -27.98
C ASN A 34 11.84 -5.27 -26.58
N VAL A 35 10.85 -5.17 -25.70
CA VAL A 35 11.05 -4.60 -24.36
C VAL A 35 12.03 -5.43 -23.53
N ASN A 36 12.77 -4.73 -22.68
CA ASN A 36 13.64 -5.31 -21.65
C ASN A 36 13.09 -4.97 -20.27
N ILE A 37 13.04 -5.96 -19.39
CA ILE A 37 12.57 -5.80 -18.01
C ILE A 37 13.75 -5.31 -17.15
N THR A 38 13.61 -4.14 -16.53
CA THR A 38 14.57 -3.64 -15.53
C THR A 38 14.35 -4.27 -14.16
N ARG A 39 13.09 -4.54 -13.80
CA ARG A 39 12.67 -5.12 -12.53
C ARG A 39 11.58 -6.17 -12.77
N PRO A 40 11.81 -7.45 -12.42
CA PRO A 40 10.78 -8.48 -12.51
C PRO A 40 9.57 -8.13 -11.63
N GLY A 41 8.37 -8.43 -12.11
CA GLY A 41 7.14 -8.40 -11.33
C GLY A 41 7.14 -9.48 -10.25
N TYR A 42 6.50 -9.19 -9.13
CA TYR A 42 6.37 -10.10 -8.00
C TYR A 42 5.11 -9.75 -7.20
N SER A 43 4.68 -10.69 -6.35
CA SER A 43 3.62 -10.49 -5.37
C SER A 43 4.19 -10.66 -3.98
N ILE A 44 3.67 -9.90 -3.01
CA ILE A 44 4.02 -10.05 -1.60
C ILE A 44 2.75 -10.31 -0.80
N GLU A 45 2.86 -11.19 0.18
CA GLU A 45 1.84 -11.43 1.18
C GLU A 45 2.24 -10.76 2.49
N TYR A 46 1.30 -10.03 3.09
CA TYR A 46 1.49 -9.40 4.39
C TYR A 46 0.32 -9.73 5.31
N LYS A 47 0.59 -9.80 6.61
CA LYS A 47 -0.44 -9.90 7.63
C LYS A 47 -0.98 -8.51 7.98
N TYR A 48 -2.27 -8.44 8.25
CA TYR A 48 -2.95 -7.22 8.70
C TYR A 48 -3.85 -7.55 9.90
N LEU A 49 -4.26 -6.51 10.63
CA LEU A 49 -5.18 -6.62 11.76
C LEU A 49 -6.62 -6.40 11.27
N ILE A 50 -7.55 -7.20 11.81
CA ILE A 50 -8.97 -7.05 11.51
C ILE A 50 -9.48 -5.77 12.20
N GLY A 51 -10.18 -4.92 11.45
CA GLY A 51 -10.60 -3.57 11.88
C GLY A 51 -11.56 -3.53 13.09
N ASN A 52 -12.11 -4.66 13.51
CA ASN A 52 -12.99 -4.76 14.68
C ASN A 52 -12.25 -4.47 16.01
N HIS A 53 -10.92 -4.52 16.03
CA HIS A 53 -10.10 -4.23 17.21
C HIS A 53 -9.81 -2.74 17.44
N LEU A 54 -10.27 -1.85 16.55
CA LEU A 54 -10.11 -0.41 16.65
C LEU A 54 -11.43 0.30 16.99
N LYS A 55 -11.32 1.42 17.71
CA LYS A 55 -12.41 2.42 17.80
C LYS A 55 -12.46 3.21 16.50
N TYR A 56 -13.54 3.96 16.27
CA TYR A 56 -13.62 4.90 15.14
C TYR A 56 -12.54 5.99 15.16
N SER A 57 -11.92 6.23 16.32
CA SER A 57 -10.75 7.10 16.46
C SER A 57 -9.43 6.49 15.96
N LEU A 58 -9.46 5.24 15.50
CA LEU A 58 -8.30 4.40 15.18
C LEU A 58 -7.43 4.02 16.39
N GLU A 59 -7.90 4.28 17.62
CA GLU A 59 -7.27 3.78 18.85
C GLU A 59 -7.60 2.29 19.03
N SER A 60 -6.63 1.50 19.46
CA SER A 60 -6.82 0.11 19.86
C SER A 60 -7.82 0.00 21.01
N LYS A 61 -8.73 -0.98 20.90
CA LYS A 61 -9.66 -1.34 21.98
C LYS A 61 -8.95 -2.12 23.10
N ILE A 62 -7.79 -2.71 22.81
CA ILE A 62 -7.05 -3.59 23.73
C ILE A 62 -5.99 -2.78 24.51
N ILE A 63 -5.26 -1.90 23.82
CA ILE A 63 -4.16 -1.11 24.39
C ILE A 63 -4.51 0.36 24.25
N SER A 64 -4.70 1.08 25.36
CA SER A 64 -4.98 2.52 25.30
C SER A 64 -3.76 3.29 24.79
N ASN A 65 -4.01 4.38 24.06
CA ASN A 65 -3.01 5.27 23.47
C ASN A 65 -2.18 4.64 22.33
N LEU A 66 -2.53 3.43 21.89
CA LEU A 66 -1.98 2.82 20.69
C LEU A 66 -2.95 3.03 19.52
N PHE A 67 -2.44 3.56 18.40
CA PHE A 67 -3.24 3.86 17.21
C PHE A 67 -2.66 3.14 15.99
N PHE A 68 -3.54 2.64 15.10
CA PHE A 68 -3.13 1.96 13.87
C PHE A 68 -3.71 2.66 12.64
N ALA A 69 -2.89 2.80 11.60
CA ALA A 69 -3.26 3.45 10.34
C ALA A 69 -2.52 2.84 9.15
N GLY A 70 -3.19 2.78 8.00
CA GLY A 70 -2.60 2.31 6.74
C GLY A 70 -2.62 0.80 6.60
N GLN A 71 -1.57 0.23 6.01
CA GLN A 71 -1.54 -1.18 5.60
C GLN A 71 -1.76 -2.18 6.74
N ILE A 72 -1.40 -1.82 7.97
CA ILE A 72 -1.70 -2.64 9.16
C ILE A 72 -3.21 -2.84 9.39
N ASN A 73 -4.06 -1.95 8.87
CA ASN A 73 -5.52 -2.04 8.92
C ASN A 73 -6.12 -2.74 7.68
N GLY A 74 -5.29 -3.27 6.78
CA GLY A 74 -5.71 -4.02 5.59
C GLY A 74 -5.91 -3.17 4.33
N THR A 75 -5.61 -1.87 4.35
CA THR A 75 -5.68 -1.02 3.15
C THR A 75 -4.37 -1.00 2.38
N THR A 76 -4.40 -0.98 1.05
CA THR A 76 -3.19 -1.01 0.22
C THR A 76 -2.90 0.29 -0.53
N GLY A 77 -3.91 1.15 -0.70
CA GLY A 77 -3.76 2.43 -1.39
C GLY A 77 -3.10 3.51 -0.53
N TYR A 78 -2.37 4.41 -1.19
CA TYR A 78 -1.63 5.48 -0.52
C TYR A 78 -2.57 6.50 0.10
N GLU A 79 -3.66 6.79 -0.59
CA GLU A 79 -4.68 7.76 -0.21
C GLU A 79 -5.41 7.32 1.06
N GLU A 80 -5.83 6.07 1.12
CA GLU A 80 -6.49 5.49 2.30
C GLU A 80 -5.54 5.44 3.49
N ALA A 81 -4.26 5.10 3.27
CA ALA A 81 -3.26 5.08 4.32
C ALA A 81 -2.96 6.49 4.85
N ALA A 82 -2.84 7.49 3.99
CA ALA A 82 -2.62 8.88 4.36
C ALA A 82 -3.82 9.44 5.16
N ALA A 83 -5.04 9.17 4.71
CA ALA A 83 -6.26 9.61 5.39
C ALA A 83 -6.36 8.99 6.80
N GLN A 84 -6.12 7.69 6.94
CA GLN A 84 -6.08 7.04 8.25
C GLN A 84 -4.98 7.60 9.14
N GLY A 85 -3.78 7.81 8.59
CA GLY A 85 -2.64 8.36 9.31
C GLY A 85 -2.94 9.74 9.90
N LEU A 86 -3.59 10.60 9.12
CA LEU A 86 -4.04 11.91 9.58
C LEU A 86 -5.03 11.79 10.75
N ILE A 87 -6.05 10.96 10.63
CA ILE A 87 -7.07 10.77 11.67
C ILE A 87 -6.47 10.18 12.95
N ALA A 88 -5.65 9.12 12.82
CA ALA A 88 -4.96 8.50 13.94
C ALA A 88 -4.05 9.49 14.65
N GLY A 89 -3.28 10.28 13.89
CA GLY A 89 -2.38 11.31 14.42
C GLY A 89 -3.12 12.42 15.17
N ILE A 90 -4.23 12.93 14.62
CA ILE A 90 -5.08 13.92 15.28
C ILE A 90 -5.59 13.39 16.63
N ASN A 91 -6.13 12.17 16.64
CA ASN A 91 -6.70 11.58 17.85
C ASN A 91 -5.64 11.24 18.89
N ALA A 92 -4.46 10.77 18.46
CA ALA A 92 -3.32 10.54 19.34
C ALA A 92 -2.84 11.85 20.01
N SER A 93 -2.74 12.93 19.23
CA SER A 93 -2.36 14.26 19.72
C SER A 93 -3.38 14.82 20.73
N LEU A 94 -4.68 14.69 20.43
CA LEU A 94 -5.75 15.08 21.36
C LEU A 94 -5.67 14.28 22.67
N LYS A 95 -5.50 12.95 22.56
CA LYS A 95 -5.41 12.04 23.71
C LYS A 95 -4.20 12.36 24.59
N SER A 96 -3.04 12.66 23.98
CA SER A 96 -1.83 13.09 24.70
C SER A 96 -2.03 14.37 25.51
N LYS A 97 -2.90 15.27 25.06
CA LYS A 97 -3.24 16.53 25.76
C LYS A 97 -4.40 16.38 26.76
N ASN A 98 -4.84 15.16 27.07
CA ASN A 98 -6.08 14.88 27.82
C ASN A 98 -7.33 15.57 27.24
N LYS A 99 -7.31 15.95 25.97
CA LYS A 99 -8.46 16.50 25.27
C LYS A 99 -9.21 15.34 24.63
N LYS A 100 -10.44 15.11 25.06
CA LYS A 100 -11.38 14.28 24.29
C LYS A 100 -12.04 15.19 23.25
N LYS A 101 -12.18 14.66 22.03
CA LYS A 101 -13.14 15.19 21.07
C LYS A 101 -14.53 14.78 21.49
#